data_AF-A0A7W7T7M7-F1
#
_entry.id   AF-A0A7W7T7M7-F1
#
_cell.length_a   1.000
_cell.length_b   1.000
_cell.length_c   1.000
_cell.angle_alpha   90.00
_cell.angle_beta   90.00
_cell.angle_gamma   90.00
#
_symmetry.space_group_name_H-M   'P 1'
#
loop_
_entity.id
_entity.type
_entity.pdbx_description
1 polymer ?
#
loop_
_entity_poly.entity_id
_entity_poly.type
_entity_poly.pdbx_seq_one_letter_code
_entity_poly.pdbx_strand_id
1 'polypeptide(L)' 'MSLVVDRAVDEMDAAMVTLRASLRGVPVDTPGFSASYEKARKAVGELLVGLTDVKSKVRDD' A
#
# COMPACT_ATOMS: atom_id res chain seq x y z
N MET A 1 -5.07 -22.27 6.37
CA MET A 1 -5.75 -20.98 6.63
C MET A 1 -6.84 -20.66 5.62
N SER A 2 -7.68 -19.68 5.93
CA SER A 2 -8.85 -19.30 5.14
C SER A 2 -8.46 -18.59 3.84
N LEU A 3 -8.73 -19.22 2.69
CA LEU A 3 -8.55 -18.67 1.33
C LEU A 3 -9.13 -17.25 1.14
N VAL A 4 -10.09 -16.86 1.97
CA VAL A 4 -10.71 -15.52 1.96
C VAL A 4 -9.74 -14.47 2.47
N VAL A 5 -8.93 -14.78 3.48
CA VAL A 5 -7.95 -13.86 4.06
C VAL A 5 -6.81 -13.63 3.07
N ASP A 6 -6.27 -14.70 2.48
CA ASP A 6 -5.21 -14.58 1.46
C ASP A 6 -5.65 -13.72 0.27
N ARG A 7 -6.87 -13.96 -0.21
CA ARG A 7 -7.44 -13.19 -1.32
C ARG A 7 -7.65 -11.72 -0.98
N ALA A 8 -8.15 -11.42 0.22
CA ALA A 8 -8.33 -10.05 0.67
C ALA A 8 -6.98 -9.31 0.80
N VAL A 9 -5.94 -9.99 1.29
CA VAL A 9 -4.59 -9.43 1.38
C VAL A 9 -4.01 -9.15 -0.01
N ASP A 10 -4.21 -10.06 -0.96
CA ASP A 10 -3.77 -9.86 -2.36
C ASP A 10 -4.50 -8.70 -3.05
N GLU A 11 -5.81 -8.57 -2.85
CA GLU A 11 -6.60 -7.45 -3.38
C GLU A 11 -6.16 -6.10 -2.77
N MET A 12 -5.85 -6.08 -1.47
CA MET A 12 -5.31 -4.89 -0.81
C MET A 12 -3.92 -4.52 -1.34
N ASP A 13 -3.03 -5.49 -1.52
CA ASP A 13 -1.68 -5.25 -2.07
C ASP A 13 -1.76 -4.65 -3.48
N ALA A 14 -2.63 -5.19 -4.35
CA ALA A 14 -2.86 -4.68 -5.69
C ALA A 14 -3.43 -3.24 -5.69
N ALA A 15 -4.37 -2.93 -4.81
CA ALA A 15 -4.93 -1.59 -4.66
C ALA A 15 -3.86 -0.58 -4.21
N MET A 16 -2.96 -0.98 -3.31
CA MET A 16 -1.88 -0.13 -2.79
C MET A 16 -0.78 0.12 -3.82
N VAL A 17 -0.43 -0.87 -4.65
CA VAL A 17 0.47 -0.68 -5.80
C VAL A 17 -0.13 0.33 -6.78
N THR A 18 -1.43 0.22 -7.06
CA THR A 18 -2.15 1.16 -7.94
C THR A 18 -2.15 2.57 -7.36
N LEU A 19 -2.40 2.71 -6.05
CA LEU A 19 -2.31 3.99 -5.35
C LEU A 19 -0.90 4.58 -5.41
N ARG A 20 0.13 3.79 -5.18
CA ARG A 20 1.53 4.25 -5.30
C ARG A 20 1.87 4.70 -6.72
N ALA A 21 1.33 4.02 -7.73
CA ALA A 21 1.52 4.38 -9.14
C ALA A 21 0.77 5.68 -9.51
N SER A 22 -0.47 5.85 -9.03
CA SER A 22 -1.25 7.08 -9.25
C SER A 22 -0.60 8.29 -8.60
N LEU A 23 0.08 8.06 -7.47
CA LEU A 23 0.89 9.08 -6.83
C LEU A 23 2.10 9.50 -7.71
N ARG A 24 2.77 8.60 -8.45
CA ARG A 24 4.01 8.95 -9.19
C ARG A 24 3.85 10.03 -10.28
N GLY A 25 2.63 10.36 -10.71
CA GLY A 25 2.37 11.31 -11.80
C GLY A 25 1.84 12.68 -11.37
N VAL A 26 1.72 12.98 -10.07
CA VAL A 26 1.13 14.25 -9.64
C VAL A 26 2.18 15.36 -9.61
N PRO A 27 1.94 16.54 -10.23
CA PRO A 27 2.89 17.64 -10.25
C PRO A 27 3.26 18.08 -8.83
N VAL A 28 4.56 18.16 -8.57
CA VAL A 28 5.16 18.50 -7.27
C VAL A 28 5.07 20.01 -6.94
N ASP A 29 4.61 20.83 -7.88
CA ASP A 29 4.72 22.30 -7.82
C ASP A 29 3.50 23.02 -7.21
N THR A 30 2.55 22.29 -6.63
CA THR A 30 1.43 22.92 -5.90
C THR A 30 1.80 23.07 -4.42
N PRO A 31 1.85 24.31 -3.86
CA PRO A 31 2.19 24.53 -2.46
C PRO A 31 1.29 23.71 -1.52
N GLY A 32 1.88 22.91 -0.63
CA GLY A 32 1.17 22.03 0.31
C GLY A 32 0.85 20.63 -0.21
N PHE A 33 0.86 20.42 -1.52
CA PHE A 33 0.58 19.10 -2.11
C PHE A 33 1.74 18.13 -1.91
N SER A 34 2.99 18.58 -2.06
CA SER A 34 4.21 17.75 -1.87
C SER A 34 4.31 17.13 -0.47
N ALA A 35 3.99 17.87 0.60
CA ALA A 35 4.08 17.35 1.97
C ALA A 35 2.98 16.33 2.30
N SER A 36 1.75 16.58 1.86
CA SER A 36 0.62 15.64 2.02
C SER A 36 0.81 14.40 1.16
N TYR A 37 1.34 14.58 -0.05
CA TYR A 37 1.72 13.53 -0.97
C TYR A 37 2.79 12.61 -0.39
N GLU A 38 3.87 13.17 0.16
CA GLU A 38 4.96 12.38 0.74
C GLU A 38 4.50 11.62 1.98
N LYS A 39 3.64 12.23 2.82
CA LYS A 39 2.99 11.54 3.94
C LYS A 39 2.12 10.39 3.47
N ALA A 40 1.31 10.59 2.43
CA ALA A 40 0.47 9.53 1.86
C ALA A 40 1.33 8.40 1.28
N ARG A 41 2.38 8.73 0.52
CA ARG A 41 3.34 7.77 -0.03
C ARG A 41 4.02 6.94 1.06
N LYS A 42 4.42 7.58 2.17
CA LYS A 42 5.04 6.90 3.31
C LYS A 42 4.05 5.96 4.02
N ALA A 43 2.86 6.44 4.34
CA ALA A 43 1.80 5.63 4.94
C ALA A 43 1.43 4.42 4.06
N VAL A 44 1.39 4.61 2.74
CA VAL A 44 1.18 3.54 1.76
C VAL A 44 2.30 2.49 1.82
N GLY A 45 3.56 2.93 1.88
CA GLY A 45 4.70 2.04 2.02
C GLY A 45 4.67 1.21 3.30
N GLU A 46 4.34 1.83 4.43
CA GLU A 46 4.23 1.16 5.74
C GLU A 46 3.11 0.10 5.72
N LEU A 47 1.97 0.42 5.08
CA LEU A 47 0.85 -0.51 4.95
C LEU A 47 1.20 -1.73 4.08
N LEU A 48 1.92 -1.54 2.97
CA LEU A 48 2.41 -2.62 2.10
C LEU A 48 3.33 -3.59 2.86
N VAL A 49 4.25 -3.05 3.67
CA VAL A 49 5.14 -3.86 4.50
C VAL A 49 4.33 -4.67 5.52
N GLY A 50 3.37 -4.03 6.19
CA GLY A 50 2.49 -4.69 7.15
C GLY A 50 1.66 -5.81 6.52
N LEU A 51 1.07 -5.58 5.33
CA LEU A 51 0.32 -6.61 4.60
C LEU A 51 1.22 -7.77 4.17
N THR A 52 2.44 -7.49 3.72
CA THR A 52 3.41 -8.54 3.36
C THR A 52 3.77 -9.41 4.56
N ASP A 53 3.97 -8.80 5.73
CA ASP A 53 4.28 -9.51 6.98
C ASP A 53 3.08 -10.31 7.52
N VAL A 54 1.86 -9.79 7.36
CA VAL A 54 0.64 -10.56 7.68
C VAL A 54 0.50 -11.75 6.71
N LYS A 55 0.75 -11.55 5.41
CA LYS A 55 0.70 -12.62 4.41
C LYS A 55 1.71 -13.73 4.69
N SER A 56 2.93 -13.40 5.12
CA SER A 56 3.93 -14.42 5.48
C SER A 56 3.49 -15.21 6.70
N LYS A 57 3.02 -14.55 7.77
CA LYS A 57 2.50 -15.21 8.98
C LYS A 57 1.30 -16.11 8.69
N VAL A 58 0.40 -15.66 7.82
CA VAL A 58 -0.79 -16.43 7.40
C VAL A 58 -0.44 -17.57 6.43
N ARG A 59 0.78 -17.64 5.89
CA ARG A 59 1.20 -18.79 5.09
C ARG A 59 1.90 -19.86 5.93
N ASP A 60 2.46 -19.48 7.07
CA ASP A 60 3.32 -20.33 7.89
C ASP A 60 2.53 -21.10 9.00
N ASP A 61 1.31 -20.68 9.34
CA ASP A 61 0.35 -21.42 10.19
C ASP A 61 -0.45 -22.52 9.42
#